data_AF-A0A7S4AWV7-F1
#
_entry.id   AF-A0A7S4AWV7-F1
#
_cell.length_a   1.000
_cell.length_b   1.000
_cell.length_c   1.000
_cell.angle_alpha   90.00
_cell.angle_beta   90.00
_cell.angle_gamma   90.00
#
_symmetry.space_group_name_H-M   'P 1'
#
loop_
_entity.id
_entity.type
_entity.pdbx_description
1 polymer ?
#
loop_
_entity_poly.entity_id
_entity_poly.type
_entity_poly.pdbx_seq_one_letter_code
_entity_poly.pdbx_strand_id
1 'polypeptide(L)'
;MWCLISTIIFRMMAKAGHGVSMVSALSLTLVQLVGFAFVDDADLFSAGKTAYTTAEVLSVDFQAALHRWTGGLIATGGAIAPEKSFCYLIDFLWTGSTWEYRKLEDLPGEFTIQDKTGSTFPLQRYEVSHADNNNKYLSRKLQT
;
A
#
# COMPACT_ATOMS: atom_id res chain seq x y z
N MET A 1 3.51 -5.30 22.07
CA MET A 1 2.05 -5.07 21.87
C MET A 1 1.70 -4.88 20.40
N TRP A 2 2.29 -3.90 19.69
CA TRP A 2 2.02 -3.67 18.27
C TRP A 2 2.11 -4.91 17.37
N CYS A 3 3.21 -5.66 17.43
CA CYS A 3 3.41 -6.87 16.61
C CYS A 3 2.26 -7.89 16.72
N LEU A 4 1.69 -8.06 17.92
CA LEU A 4 0.55 -8.96 18.12
C LEU A 4 -0.71 -8.43 17.43
N ILE A 5 -0.98 -7.14 17.57
CA ILE A 5 -2.15 -6.46 16.99
C ILE A 5 -2.03 -6.44 15.46
N SER A 6 -0.89 -5.99 14.92
CA SER A 6 -0.66 -5.91 13.48
C SER A 6 -0.76 -7.28 12.81
N THR A 7 -0.31 -8.35 13.46
CA THR A 7 -0.49 -9.72 12.95
C THR A 7 -1.96 -10.08 12.76
N ILE A 8 -2.85 -9.69 13.67
CA ILE A 8 -4.30 -9.94 13.53
C ILE A 8 -4.90 -9.09 12.41
N ILE A 9 -4.48 -7.84 12.28
CA ILE A 9 -4.93 -6.96 11.18
C ILE A 9 -4.46 -7.53 9.83
N PHE A 10 -3.20 -7.97 9.71
CA PHE A 10 -2.70 -8.63 8.50
C PHE A 10 -3.47 -9.91 8.18
N ARG A 11 -3.81 -10.73 9.18
CA ARG A 11 -4.65 -11.91 8.97
C ARG A 11 -6.06 -11.54 8.49
N MET A 12 -6.63 -10.46 9.00
CA MET A 12 -7.91 -9.93 8.53
C MET A 12 -7.82 -9.49 7.06
N MET A 13 -6.76 -8.78 6.69
CA MET A 13 -6.49 -8.34 5.32
C MET A 13 -6.36 -9.55 4.37
N ALA A 14 -5.52 -10.52 4.73
CA ALA A 14 -5.31 -11.75 3.95
C ALA A 14 -6.61 -12.55 3.78
N LYS A 15 -7.42 -12.69 4.85
CA LYS A 15 -8.72 -13.37 4.80
C LYS A 15 -9.73 -12.63 3.91
N ALA A 16 -9.58 -11.32 3.73
CA ALA A 16 -10.39 -10.54 2.78
C ALA A 16 -9.99 -10.75 1.32
N GLY A 17 -8.83 -11.37 1.07
CA GLY A 17 -8.22 -11.40 -0.25
C GLY A 17 -7.43 -10.14 -0.61
N HIS A 18 -7.14 -9.25 0.35
CA HIS A 18 -6.21 -8.14 0.11
C HIS A 18 -4.76 -8.62 0.16
N GLY A 19 -3.87 -7.89 -0.52
CA GLY A 19 -2.47 -8.22 -0.67
C GLY A 19 -2.12 -8.69 -2.08
N VAL A 20 -0.92 -9.24 -2.21
CA VAL A 20 -0.35 -9.78 -3.43
C VAL A 20 -0.17 -11.28 -3.27
N SER A 21 -0.46 -12.02 -4.33
CA SER A 21 -0.19 -13.46 -4.43
C SER A 21 0.74 -13.69 -5.61
N MET A 22 1.89 -14.31 -5.36
CA MET A 22 2.90 -14.60 -6.37
C MET A 22 3.45 -16.01 -6.22
N VAL A 23 3.84 -16.64 -7.31
CA VAL A 23 4.49 -17.95 -7.29
C VAL A 23 6.00 -17.72 -7.24
N SER A 24 6.64 -18.26 -6.19
CA SER A 24 8.10 -18.21 -6.06
C SER A 24 8.76 -18.97 -7.21
N ALA A 25 9.71 -18.33 -7.91
CA ALA A 25 10.39 -18.94 -9.05
C ALA A 25 11.27 -20.14 -8.66
N LEU A 26 11.85 -20.12 -7.45
CA LEU A 26 12.79 -21.17 -7.00
C LEU A 26 12.07 -22.40 -6.45
N SER A 27 11.02 -22.19 -5.67
CA SER A 27 10.34 -23.25 -4.92
C SER A 27 8.97 -23.61 -5.46
N LEU A 28 8.51 -22.90 -6.51
CA LEU A 28 7.18 -23.04 -7.14
C LEU A 28 6.01 -22.98 -6.12
N THR A 29 6.24 -22.32 -5.00
CA THR A 29 5.27 -22.22 -3.91
C THR A 29 4.53 -20.90 -4.02
N LEU A 30 3.22 -20.94 -3.75
CA LEU A 30 2.41 -19.73 -3.66
C LEU A 30 2.79 -18.96 -2.40
N VAL A 31 3.19 -17.70 -2.58
CA VAL A 31 3.49 -16.76 -1.51
C VAL A 31 2.41 -15.69 -1.51
N GLN A 32 1.73 -15.53 -0.39
CA GLN A 32 0.79 -14.43 -0.15
C GLN A 32 1.42 -13.40 0.78
N LEU A 33 1.51 -12.17 0.31
CA LEU A 33 2.10 -11.05 1.03
C LEU A 33 1.09 -9.89 1.09
N VAL A 34 0.73 -9.45 2.29
CA VAL A 34 -0.14 -8.28 2.46
C VAL A 34 0.68 -6.99 2.56
N GLY A 35 1.81 -7.05 3.24
CA GLY A 35 2.57 -5.87 3.61
C GLY A 35 3.72 -6.19 4.54
N PHE A 36 4.47 -5.16 4.90
CA PHE A 36 5.47 -5.18 5.96
C PHE A 36 5.02 -4.27 7.10
N ALA A 37 5.36 -4.62 8.34
CA ALA A 37 5.22 -3.71 9.46
C ALA A 37 6.45 -3.77 10.35
N PHE A 38 6.93 -2.60 10.75
CA PHE A 38 8.05 -2.46 11.65
C PHE A 38 7.80 -1.29 12.60
N VAL A 39 7.69 -1.60 13.90
CA VAL A 39 7.31 -0.61 14.93
C VAL A 39 6.01 0.11 14.51
N ASP A 40 5.98 1.42 14.38
CA ASP A 40 4.80 2.20 14.03
C ASP A 40 4.54 2.29 12.53
N ASP A 41 5.50 1.89 11.70
CA ASP A 41 5.40 1.95 10.24
C ASP A 41 4.81 0.65 9.67
N ALA A 42 3.94 0.79 8.68
CA ALA A 42 3.41 -0.32 7.92
C ALA A 42 3.21 0.05 6.45
N ASP A 43 3.71 -0.82 5.57
CA ASP A 43 3.55 -0.72 4.12
C ASP A 43 2.60 -1.83 3.65
N LEU A 44 1.65 -1.48 2.79
CA LEU A 44 0.69 -2.41 2.21
C LEU A 44 0.89 -2.53 0.71
N PHE A 45 0.70 -3.74 0.20
CA PHE A 45 0.85 -4.04 -1.21
C PHE A 45 -0.49 -4.42 -1.84
N SER A 46 -0.70 -3.96 -3.07
CA SER A 46 -1.75 -4.42 -3.96
C SER A 46 -1.15 -4.56 -5.34
N ALA A 47 -1.47 -5.64 -6.05
CA ALA A 47 -0.97 -5.88 -7.38
C ALA A 47 -2.06 -6.51 -8.26
N GLY A 48 -1.97 -6.23 -9.56
CA GLY A 48 -2.83 -6.86 -10.54
C GLY A 48 -2.72 -8.39 -10.52
N LYS A 49 -3.86 -9.07 -10.68
CA LYS A 49 -3.90 -10.55 -10.73
C LYS A 49 -3.25 -11.10 -12.00
N THR A 50 -3.17 -10.27 -13.04
CA THR A 50 -2.55 -10.59 -14.33
C THR A 50 -1.78 -9.38 -14.85
N ALA A 51 -0.87 -9.60 -15.80
CA ALA A 51 -0.11 -8.55 -16.48
C ALA A 51 -1.00 -7.54 -17.25
N TYR A 52 -2.27 -7.85 -17.46
CA TYR A 52 -3.24 -7.00 -18.16
C TYR A 52 -4.15 -6.22 -17.21
N THR A 53 -3.95 -6.37 -15.89
CA THR A 53 -4.75 -5.61 -14.91
C THR A 53 -4.29 -4.16 -14.94
N THR A 54 -5.17 -3.25 -15.35
CA THR A 54 -4.82 -1.83 -15.42
C THR A 54 -4.79 -1.21 -14.03
N ALA A 55 -4.07 -0.09 -13.89
CA ALA A 55 -3.99 0.60 -12.62
C ALA A 55 -5.34 1.20 -12.17
N GLU A 56 -6.26 1.51 -13.08
CA GLU A 56 -7.62 1.97 -12.73
C GLU A 56 -8.41 0.86 -12.01
N VAL A 57 -8.32 -0.37 -12.50
CA VAL A 57 -8.94 -1.54 -11.83
C VAL A 57 -8.27 -1.78 -10.47
N LEU A 58 -6.93 -1.73 -10.44
CA LEU A 58 -6.17 -1.93 -9.21
C LEU A 58 -6.45 -0.84 -8.17
N SER A 59 -6.76 0.38 -8.58
CA SER A 59 -7.06 1.51 -7.70
C SER A 59 -8.30 1.24 -6.84
N VAL A 60 -9.33 0.61 -7.42
CA VAL A 60 -10.54 0.22 -6.67
C VAL A 60 -10.20 -0.80 -5.59
N ASP A 61 -9.41 -1.82 -5.94
CA ASP A 61 -8.96 -2.85 -5.00
C ASP A 61 -8.05 -2.27 -3.91
N PHE A 62 -7.16 -1.33 -4.27
CA PHE A 62 -6.29 -0.63 -3.33
C PHE A 62 -7.08 0.24 -2.35
N GLN A 63 -8.07 1.00 -2.82
CA GLN A 63 -8.92 1.83 -1.95
C GLN A 63 -9.71 0.96 -0.97
N ALA A 64 -10.23 -0.19 -1.41
CA ALA A 64 -10.90 -1.15 -0.54
C ALA A 64 -9.95 -1.73 0.52
N ALA A 65 -8.72 -2.09 0.13
CA ALA A 65 -7.69 -2.56 1.06
C ALA A 65 -7.31 -1.47 2.08
N LEU A 66 -7.16 -0.22 1.63
CA LEU A 66 -6.86 0.93 2.48
C LEU A 66 -7.94 1.12 3.56
N HIS A 67 -9.21 1.15 3.17
CA HIS A 67 -10.33 1.27 4.12
C HIS A 67 -10.41 0.09 5.10
N ARG A 68 -10.13 -1.12 4.63
CA ARG A 68 -10.10 -2.31 5.49
C ARG A 68 -9.00 -2.21 6.53
N TRP A 69 -7.80 -1.77 6.13
CA TRP A 69 -6.67 -1.57 7.01
C TRP A 69 -6.97 -0.51 8.07
N THR A 70 -7.46 0.66 7.66
CA THR A 70 -7.78 1.76 8.58
C THR A 70 -8.91 1.37 9.54
N GLY A 71 -9.92 0.63 9.05
CA GLY A 71 -10.97 0.07 9.90
C GLY A 71 -10.43 -0.92 10.95
N GLY A 72 -9.47 -1.77 10.56
CA GLY A 72 -8.77 -2.68 11.49
C GLY A 72 -7.94 -1.95 12.55
N LEU A 73 -7.25 -0.88 12.16
CA LEU A 73 -6.54 -0.01 13.10
C LEU A 73 -7.52 0.62 14.11
N ILE A 74 -8.61 1.23 13.63
CA ILE A 74 -9.62 1.86 14.50
C ILE A 74 -10.24 0.84 15.46
N ALA A 75 -10.61 -0.34 14.96
CA ALA A 75 -11.21 -1.41 15.77
C ALA A 75 -10.30 -1.93 16.88
N THR A 76 -8.98 -1.78 16.73
CA THR A 76 -7.98 -2.19 17.74
C THR A 76 -7.51 -1.02 18.61
N GLY A 77 -8.13 0.15 18.48
CA GLY A 77 -7.80 1.37 19.24
C GLY A 77 -6.62 2.16 18.65
N GLY A 78 -6.12 1.76 17.47
CA GLY A 78 -5.12 2.50 16.72
C GLY A 78 -5.72 3.65 15.90
N ALA A 79 -4.83 4.47 15.35
CA ALA A 79 -5.17 5.52 14.41
C ALA A 79 -4.08 5.59 13.33
N ILE A 80 -4.49 5.99 12.14
CA ILE A 80 -3.58 6.35 11.05
C ILE A 80 -3.37 7.86 11.09
N ALA A 81 -2.15 8.30 10.78
CA ALA A 81 -1.80 9.71 10.62
C ALA A 81 -1.80 10.05 9.12
N PRO A 82 -2.88 10.67 8.57
CA PRO A 82 -2.99 10.93 7.13
C PRO A 82 -1.81 11.74 6.59
N GLU A 83 -1.30 12.70 7.37
CA GLU A 83 -0.19 13.58 7.01
C GLU A 83 1.17 12.88 6.90
N LYS A 84 1.29 11.65 7.44
CA LYS A 84 2.50 10.81 7.34
C LYS A 84 2.32 9.64 6.39
N SER A 85 1.12 9.47 5.85
CA SER A 85 0.78 8.34 4.98
C SER A 85 0.85 8.79 3.53
N PHE A 86 1.41 7.94 2.67
CA PHE A 86 1.45 8.18 1.23
C PHE A 86 1.27 6.88 0.46
N CYS A 87 1.05 6.98 -0.84
CA CYS A 87 1.00 5.84 -1.74
C CYS A 87 1.69 6.12 -3.07
N TYR A 88 2.06 5.03 -3.73
CA TYR A 88 2.50 5.00 -5.11
C TYR A 88 1.57 4.07 -5.87
N LEU A 89 1.14 4.50 -7.06
CA LEU A 89 0.43 3.65 -8.01
C LEU A 89 1.31 3.52 -9.24
N ILE A 90 1.84 2.31 -9.44
CA ILE A 90 2.81 2.01 -10.50
C ILE A 90 2.06 1.32 -11.64
N ASP A 91 2.15 1.90 -12.83
CA ASP A 91 1.69 1.31 -14.08
C ASP A 91 2.67 1.64 -15.20
N PHE A 92 2.66 0.84 -16.26
CA PHE A 92 3.62 0.95 -17.35
C PHE A 92 2.92 1.22 -18.67
N LEU A 93 3.54 2.07 -19.50
CA LEU A 93 3.15 2.34 -20.86
C LEU A 93 4.27 1.89 -21.81
N TRP A 94 3.92 1.15 -22.85
CA TRP A 94 4.85 0.85 -23.94
C TRP A 94 4.80 1.96 -24.98
N THR A 95 5.93 2.61 -25.25
CA THR A 95 6.04 3.71 -26.23
C THR A 95 6.27 3.22 -27.66
N GLY A 96 6.39 1.90 -27.86
CA GLY A 96 6.84 1.30 -29.12
C GLY A 96 8.30 0.85 -29.09
N SER A 97 9.13 1.46 -28.26
CA SER A 97 10.56 1.16 -28.12
C SER A 97 11.01 0.97 -26.68
N THR A 98 10.35 1.61 -25.72
CA THR A 98 10.68 1.55 -24.29
C THR A 98 9.44 1.37 -23.43
N TRP A 99 9.63 0.79 -22.25
CA TRP A 99 8.64 0.83 -21.18
C TRP A 99 8.91 2.07 -20.34
N GLU A 100 7.87 2.87 -20.13
CA GLU A 100 7.90 4.06 -19.30
C GLU A 100 6.83 3.96 -18.21
N TYR A 101 7.06 4.62 -17.07
CA TYR A 101 6.02 4.73 -16.04
C TYR A 101 4.92 5.67 -16.52
N ARG A 102 3.67 5.28 -16.32
CA ARG A 102 2.54 6.21 -16.48
C ARG A 102 2.63 7.29 -15.40
N LYS A 103 2.47 8.54 -15.80
CA LYS A 103 2.52 9.71 -14.90
C LYS A 103 1.19 9.89 -14.17
N LEU A 104 1.15 10.71 -13.14
CA LEU A 104 -0.09 11.06 -12.44
C LEU A 104 -1.13 11.69 -13.36
N GLU A 105 -0.70 12.52 -14.33
CA GLU A 105 -1.60 13.15 -15.31
C GLU A 105 -2.37 12.13 -16.16
N ASP A 106 -1.73 10.99 -16.46
CA ASP A 106 -2.32 9.90 -17.26
C ASP A 106 -3.11 8.90 -16.42
N LEU A 107 -2.99 8.97 -15.09
CA LEU A 107 -3.60 8.06 -14.12
C LEU A 107 -4.36 8.84 -13.04
N PRO A 108 -5.48 9.50 -13.39
CA PRO A 108 -6.29 10.18 -12.41
C PRO A 108 -6.83 9.17 -11.38
N GLY A 109 -6.63 9.47 -10.11
CA GLY A 109 -7.06 8.61 -9.01
C GLY A 109 -6.61 9.17 -7.68
N GLU A 110 -7.57 9.60 -6.87
CA GLU A 110 -7.36 10.04 -5.50
C GLU A 110 -7.78 8.93 -4.54
N PHE A 111 -6.98 8.73 -3.51
CA PHE A 111 -7.25 7.76 -2.47
C PHE A 111 -7.58 8.47 -1.18
N THR A 112 -8.39 7.82 -0.34
CA THR A 112 -8.85 8.43 0.90
C THR A 112 -8.74 7.50 2.10
N ILE A 113 -8.47 8.11 3.26
CA ILE A 113 -8.38 7.46 4.55
C ILE A 113 -9.57 7.92 5.41
N GLN A 114 -10.15 6.99 6.17
CA GLN A 114 -11.16 7.32 7.16
C GLN A 114 -10.56 7.31 8.57
N ASP A 115 -10.93 8.28 9.39
CA ASP A 115 -10.60 8.30 10.81
C ASP A 115 -11.69 7.63 11.67
N LYS A 116 -11.46 7.59 12.99
CA LYS A 116 -12.40 7.05 13.97
C LYS A 116 -13.74 7.80 14.07
N THR A 117 -13.81 9.02 13.54
CA THR A 117 -15.02 9.86 13.56
C THR A 117 -15.85 9.71 12.28
N GLY A 118 -15.33 8.98 11.28
CA GLY A 118 -15.92 8.87 9.94
C GLY A 118 -15.51 10.01 9.00
N SER A 119 -14.64 10.91 9.45
CA SER A 119 -14.07 11.96 8.61
C SER A 119 -13.11 11.34 7.60
N THR A 120 -13.14 11.86 6.38
CA THR A 120 -12.35 11.34 5.25
C THR A 120 -11.25 12.33 4.89
N PHE A 121 -10.02 11.83 4.75
CA PHE A 121 -8.83 12.62 4.45
C PHE A 121 -8.20 12.11 3.15
N PRO A 122 -7.72 12.99 2.26
CA PRO A 122 -6.99 12.56 1.07
C PRO A 122 -5.65 11.92 1.48
N LEU A 123 -5.31 10.81 0.83
CA LEU A 123 -4.00 10.17 0.96
C LEU A 123 -3.06 10.78 -0.07
N GLN A 124 -1.88 11.23 0.38
CA GLN A 124 -0.86 11.78 -0.52
C GLN A 124 -0.41 10.71 -1.52
N ARG A 125 -0.52 11.02 -2.81
CA ARG A 125 -0.01 10.17 -3.89
C ARG A 125 1.21 10.85 -4.52
N TYR A 126 2.27 10.08 -4.72
CA TYR A 126 3.50 10.56 -5.35
C TYR A 126 3.73 9.92 -6.71
N GLU A 127 4.47 10.63 -7.56
CA GLU A 127 5.03 10.09 -8.80
C GLU A 127 5.99 8.94 -8.50
N VAL A 128 6.08 7.97 -9.41
CA VAL A 128 6.97 6.79 -9.23
C VAL A 128 8.45 7.20 -9.14
N SER A 129 8.82 8.29 -9.80
CA SER A 129 10.19 8.84 -9.76
C SER A 129 10.49 9.64 -8.48
N HIS A 130 9.49 9.89 -7.63
CA HIS A 130 9.69 10.62 -6.39
C HIS A 130 10.33 9.70 -5.34
N ALA A 131 11.46 10.13 -4.80
CA ALA A 131 12.03 9.54 -3.59
C ALA A 131 11.61 10.42 -2.40
N ASP A 132 10.61 9.98 -1.62
CA ASP A 132 10.26 10.70 -0.41
C ASP A 132 11.34 10.48 0.66
N ASN A 133 12.09 11.54 0.95
CA ASN A 133 13.15 11.56 1.97
C ASN A 133 12.60 11.90 3.36
N ASN A 134 11.28 12.03 3.54
CA ASN A 134 10.69 12.32 4.85
C ASN A 134 10.77 11.18 5.87
N ASN A 135 11.39 10.04 5.53
CA ASN A 135 11.84 9.09 6.54
C ASN A 135 13.11 9.59 7.27
N LYS A 136 12.98 10.74 7.96
CA LYS A 136 13.98 11.28 8.91
C LYS A 136 14.23 10.34 10.11
N TYR A 137 13.48 9.25 10.22
CA TYR A 137 13.60 8.26 11.30
C TYR A 137 14.56 7.12 10.95
N LEU A 138 14.66 6.72 9.67
CA LEU A 138 15.64 5.72 9.23
C LEU A 138 17.08 6.26 9.21
N SER A 139 17.27 7.52 8.83
CA SER A 139 18.60 8.16 8.84
C SER A 139 19.19 8.34 10.25
N ARG A 140 18.38 8.23 11.31
CA ARG A 140 18.83 8.31 12.71
C ARG A 140 19.19 6.95 13.34
N LYS A 141 18.79 5.83 12.73
CA LYS A 141 19.07 4.47 13.25
C LYS A 141 20.34 3.82 12.68
N LEU A 142 21.01 4.47 11.73
CA LEU A 142 22.26 3.99 11.12
C LEU A 142 23.50 4.75 11.62
N GLN A 143 23.38 5.56 12.68
CA GLN A 143 24.47 6.33 13.29
C GLN A 143 24.79 5.92 14.74
N THR A 144 24.46 4.69 15.16
CA THR A 144 24.91 4.12 16.44
C THR A 144 25.62 2.81 16.23
#